data_AF-J5YAM7-F1
#
_entry.id   AF-J5YAM7-F1
#
_cell.length_a   1.000
_cell.length_b   1.000
_cell.length_c   1.000
_cell.angle_alpha   90.00
_cell.angle_beta   90.00
_cell.angle_gamma   90.00
#
_symmetry.space_group_name_H-M   'P 1'
#
loop_
_entity.id
_entity.type
_entity.pdbx_description
1 polymer ?
#
loop_
_entity_poly.entity_id
_entity_poly.type
_entity_poly.pdbx_seq_one_letter_code
_entity_poly.pdbx_strand_id
1 'polypeptide(L)'
;MTCDDVRLDMSRSESKGSFFSRVSFAAAVFAFLAAAVLCAAPAPAFADEPAADGAEMQRAGDKVLTGWQRIGDYWYLYDDDGNMLTGWQKPGGYWFYLDPDYGFMYAYAILDIGDHTYGFDEHGHMVTGWWEYNELWYLFDESGRMLTGWQKPSGYWFYLDTDYGFMHANEFLHLEDSVYYVDEYGHMATSWKKIVGNWYLFDKSGRMLTGWQKVGGYWYCLDSEWGMHTGYQMIDGRWYLFDKSGRMLTGWQRLYGTGEAIEYADIFFASNGAASGEIRMMWDGNLLAWNEDSGNPNGWFALGGYWFFTDEHGYVQTGWLKRGGDWYHFADNGRMDTGWEKIKGDWYYFKGSGRMATGWHKIEGTWYFFASNGVWIG
;
A
#
# COMPACT_ATOMS: atom_id res chain seq x y z
N MET A 1 -4.79 12.87 -10.46
CA MET A 1 -3.43 13.22 -10.93
C MET A 1 -2.57 12.07 -10.48
N THR A 2 -2.20 11.23 -11.42
CA THR A 2 -1.43 10.00 -11.19
C THR A 2 0.02 10.39 -10.92
N CYS A 3 0.62 9.74 -9.92
CA CYS A 3 2.02 9.92 -9.55
C CYS A 3 2.83 9.01 -10.48
N ASP A 4 3.12 9.48 -11.69
CA ASP A 4 3.98 8.75 -12.64
C ASP A 4 5.38 9.37 -12.59
N ASP A 5 6.30 8.66 -11.94
CA ASP A 5 7.66 9.15 -11.67
C ASP A 5 8.58 8.98 -12.89
N VAL A 6 9.25 10.08 -13.24
CA VAL A 6 10.23 10.16 -14.33
C VAL A 6 11.60 9.74 -13.82
N ARG A 7 12.15 8.67 -14.39
CA ARG A 7 13.54 8.23 -14.19
C ARG A 7 14.53 9.27 -14.71
N LEU A 8 15.52 9.64 -13.89
CA LEU A 8 16.71 10.38 -14.31
C LEU A 8 17.78 9.41 -14.81
N ASP A 9 17.98 9.42 -16.13
CA ASP A 9 19.17 8.92 -16.82
C ASP A 9 20.32 9.92 -16.56
N MET A 10 21.41 9.45 -15.94
CA MET A 10 22.65 10.22 -15.83
C MET A 10 23.72 9.58 -16.72
N SER A 11 23.83 10.06 -17.95
CA SER A 11 24.98 9.82 -18.81
C SER A 11 25.80 11.11 -19.03
N ARG A 12 27.08 11.03 -18.61
CA ARG A 12 28.29 11.74 -19.09
C ARG A 12 28.39 13.29 -18.99
N SER A 13 29.38 13.77 -18.23
CA SER A 13 30.65 14.27 -18.81
C SER A 13 31.77 14.41 -17.74
N GLU A 14 33.01 14.21 -18.17
CA GLU A 14 34.23 13.95 -17.39
C GLU A 14 34.91 15.21 -16.80
N SER A 15 35.60 15.10 -15.65
CA SER A 15 37.08 15.12 -15.61
C SER A 15 37.72 15.06 -14.18
N LYS A 16 38.57 14.03 -14.03
CA LYS A 16 39.87 13.94 -13.31
C LYS A 16 39.96 14.12 -11.77
N GLY A 17 40.25 13.01 -11.08
CA GLY A 17 41.42 12.91 -10.19
C GLY A 17 41.33 12.16 -8.85
N SER A 18 41.62 10.83 -8.86
CA SER A 18 42.36 10.03 -7.84
C SER A 18 41.89 9.98 -6.35
N PHE A 19 41.89 8.89 -5.57
CA PHE A 19 42.01 7.42 -5.65
C PHE A 19 41.84 6.90 -4.18
N PHE A 20 41.47 5.62 -4.01
CA PHE A 20 41.21 4.84 -2.77
C PHE A 20 39.82 4.97 -2.12
N SER A 21 39.12 3.93 -1.65
CA SER A 21 39.09 2.47 -1.88
C SER A 21 37.99 1.87 -0.98
N ARG A 22 37.00 1.19 -1.58
CA ARG A 22 36.19 0.04 -1.09
C ARG A 22 35.53 0.13 0.31
N VAL A 23 34.24 -0.18 0.47
CA VAL A 23 33.75 -1.56 0.67
C VAL A 23 32.24 -1.67 0.35
N SER A 24 31.90 -2.82 -0.23
CA SER A 24 30.60 -3.31 -0.69
C SER A 24 29.44 -3.28 0.32
N PHE A 25 28.23 -3.06 -0.18
CA PHE A 25 27.07 -3.88 0.20
C PHE A 25 26.48 -4.54 -1.03
N ALA A 26 26.21 -5.83 -0.88
CA ALA A 26 25.89 -6.78 -1.93
C ALA A 26 24.58 -6.42 -2.66
N ALA A 27 24.64 -6.43 -3.99
CA ALA A 27 23.48 -6.66 -4.83
C ALA A 27 23.03 -8.11 -4.60
N ALA A 28 22.04 -8.29 -3.73
CA ALA A 28 21.30 -9.54 -3.66
C ALA A 28 20.27 -9.55 -4.79
N VAL A 29 20.57 -10.40 -5.76
CA VAL A 29 19.68 -10.90 -6.81
C VAL A 29 18.34 -11.30 -6.20
N PHE A 30 17.26 -10.67 -6.66
CA PHE A 30 15.98 -11.35 -6.81
C PHE A 30 15.46 -11.06 -8.22
N ALA A 31 15.89 -11.92 -9.13
CA ALA A 31 15.13 -12.19 -10.32
C ALA A 31 13.82 -12.85 -9.87
N PHE A 32 12.73 -12.08 -9.78
CA PHE A 32 11.43 -12.70 -9.93
C PHE A 32 11.25 -12.95 -11.41
N LEU A 33 11.61 -14.18 -11.81
CA LEU A 33 10.91 -14.85 -12.88
C LEU A 33 9.42 -14.70 -12.55
N ALA A 34 8.71 -13.86 -13.29
CA ALA A 34 7.36 -14.22 -13.67
C ALA A 34 7.52 -15.44 -14.58
N ALA A 35 7.69 -16.61 -13.96
CA ALA A 35 7.25 -17.83 -14.57
C ALA A 35 5.74 -17.63 -14.68
N ALA A 36 5.30 -17.09 -15.82
CA ALA A 36 4.09 -17.59 -16.42
C ALA A 36 4.32 -19.09 -16.54
N VAL A 37 3.97 -19.81 -15.47
CA VAL A 37 3.56 -21.19 -15.59
C VAL A 37 2.28 -21.06 -16.40
N LEU A 38 2.45 -20.98 -17.73
CA LEU A 38 1.60 -21.73 -18.62
C LEU A 38 1.76 -23.18 -18.16
N CYS A 39 1.12 -23.54 -17.05
CA CYS A 39 0.39 -24.78 -17.05
C CYS A 39 -0.71 -24.52 -18.08
N ALA A 40 -0.38 -24.78 -19.34
CA ALA A 40 -1.20 -25.75 -20.00
C ALA A 40 -1.22 -26.94 -19.04
N ALA A 41 -2.21 -26.95 -18.14
CA ALA A 41 -2.69 -28.20 -17.62
C ALA A 41 -2.76 -29.10 -18.85
N PRO A 42 -2.21 -30.32 -18.83
CA PRO A 42 -2.59 -31.26 -19.85
C PRO A 42 -4.11 -31.18 -19.89
N ALA A 43 -4.68 -30.83 -21.05
CA ALA A 43 -6.10 -31.02 -21.30
C ALA A 43 -6.41 -32.35 -20.62
N PRO A 44 -7.33 -32.39 -19.62
CA PRO A 44 -7.56 -33.59 -18.83
C PRO A 44 -7.60 -34.70 -19.85
N ALA A 45 -6.63 -35.63 -19.74
CA ALA A 45 -6.49 -36.70 -20.71
C ALA A 45 -7.92 -37.21 -20.84
N PHE A 46 -8.52 -36.99 -22.03
CA PHE A 46 -9.84 -37.51 -22.34
C PHE A 46 -9.76 -38.92 -21.82
N ALA A 47 -10.55 -39.24 -20.78
CA ALA A 47 -10.69 -40.62 -20.37
C ALA A 47 -10.95 -41.34 -21.68
N ASP A 48 -10.00 -42.21 -22.10
CA ASP A 48 -9.98 -42.77 -23.44
C ASP A 48 -11.42 -43.12 -23.77
N GLU A 49 -11.99 -42.42 -24.77
CA GLU A 49 -13.35 -42.65 -25.24
C GLU A 49 -13.49 -44.17 -25.32
N PRO A 50 -14.43 -44.79 -24.57
CA PRO A 50 -14.57 -46.22 -24.66
C PRO A 50 -14.84 -46.51 -26.13
N ALA A 51 -13.87 -47.18 -26.76
CA ALA A 51 -13.99 -47.61 -28.14
C ALA A 51 -15.36 -48.25 -28.26
N ALA A 52 -16.15 -47.74 -29.20
CA ALA A 52 -17.43 -48.32 -29.59
C ALA A 52 -17.18 -49.68 -30.27
N ASP A 53 -16.60 -50.63 -29.53
CA ASP A 53 -16.76 -52.03 -29.86
C ASP A 53 -18.19 -52.35 -29.46
N GLY A 54 -19.02 -52.45 -30.50
CA GLY A 54 -20.38 -52.92 -30.41
C GLY A 54 -20.41 -54.20 -29.60
N ALA A 55 -20.75 -54.09 -28.33
CA ALA A 55 -21.16 -55.20 -27.52
C ALA A 55 -22.52 -55.64 -28.08
N GLU A 56 -22.46 -56.51 -29.09
CA GLU A 56 -23.53 -57.45 -29.40
C GLU A 56 -23.87 -58.15 -28.07
N MET A 57 -24.91 -57.65 -27.37
CA MET A 57 -25.36 -58.27 -26.13
C MET A 57 -25.95 -59.64 -26.47
N GLN A 58 -25.11 -60.66 -26.33
CA GLN A 58 -25.56 -62.04 -26.17
C GLN A 58 -26.56 -62.09 -25.03
N ARG A 59 -27.80 -62.45 -25.35
CA ARG A 59 -28.88 -62.73 -24.41
C ARG A 59 -28.44 -63.80 -23.42
N ALA A 60 -28.05 -63.36 -22.22
CA ALA A 60 -28.01 -64.19 -21.03
C ALA A 60 -29.27 -63.88 -20.19
N GLY A 61 -30.24 -64.81 -20.21
CA GLY A 61 -31.40 -64.96 -19.32
C GLY A 61 -32.02 -63.72 -18.67
N ASP A 62 -33.14 -63.25 -19.23
CA ASP A 62 -34.30 -62.53 -18.66
C ASP A 62 -34.19 -61.93 -17.24
N LYS A 63 -33.15 -61.13 -16.97
CA LYS A 63 -33.12 -60.24 -15.80
C LYS A 63 -33.16 -58.81 -16.30
N VAL A 64 -34.33 -58.18 -16.18
CA VAL A 64 -34.49 -56.74 -16.44
C VAL A 64 -33.61 -55.99 -15.45
N LEU A 65 -32.69 -55.18 -15.96
CA LEU A 65 -31.85 -54.31 -15.14
C LEU A 65 -32.69 -53.12 -14.70
N THR A 66 -32.73 -52.82 -13.41
CA THR A 66 -33.51 -51.69 -12.87
C THR A 66 -32.68 -50.92 -11.85
N GLY A 67 -32.87 -49.60 -11.75
CA GLY A 67 -32.14 -48.74 -10.83
C GLY A 67 -30.66 -48.61 -11.16
N TRP A 68 -29.85 -48.26 -10.16
CA TRP A 68 -28.41 -48.07 -10.33
C TRP A 68 -27.68 -49.39 -10.59
N GLN A 69 -26.93 -49.44 -11.69
CA GLN A 69 -26.12 -50.58 -12.09
C GLN A 69 -24.69 -50.12 -12.36
N ARG A 70 -23.71 -50.85 -11.80
CA ARG A 70 -22.31 -50.64 -12.12
C ARG A 70 -21.88 -51.65 -13.18
N ILE A 71 -21.46 -51.16 -14.34
CA ILE A 71 -21.04 -51.98 -15.49
C ILE A 71 -19.65 -51.52 -15.90
N GLY A 72 -18.65 -52.39 -15.69
CA GLY A 72 -17.24 -51.98 -15.76
C GLY A 72 -16.92 -50.94 -14.69
N ASP A 73 -16.30 -49.84 -15.11
CA ASP A 73 -15.91 -48.74 -14.22
C ASP A 73 -16.99 -47.66 -14.07
N TYR A 74 -18.10 -47.77 -14.80
CA TYR A 74 -19.13 -46.74 -14.89
C TYR A 74 -20.43 -47.15 -14.20
N TRP A 75 -21.16 -46.14 -13.72
CA TRP A 75 -22.51 -46.28 -13.17
C TRP A 75 -23.55 -45.85 -14.19
N TYR A 76 -24.62 -46.62 -14.30
CA TYR A 76 -25.76 -46.40 -15.19
C TYR A 76 -27.05 -46.47 -14.37
N LEU A 77 -28.09 -45.78 -14.82
CA LEU A 77 -29.41 -45.82 -14.19
C LEU A 77 -30.44 -46.37 -15.18
N TYR A 78 -31.22 -47.35 -14.75
CA TYR A 78 -32.30 -47.94 -15.53
C TYR A 78 -33.65 -47.66 -14.87
N ASP A 79 -34.70 -47.44 -15.68
CA ASP A 79 -36.07 -47.37 -15.20
C ASP A 79 -36.62 -48.77 -14.82
N ASP A 80 -37.87 -48.82 -14.35
CA ASP A 80 -38.52 -50.07 -13.94
C ASP A 80 -38.80 -51.03 -15.12
N ASP A 81 -38.82 -50.51 -16.36
CA ASP A 81 -39.01 -51.27 -17.60
C ASP A 81 -37.67 -51.76 -18.19
N GLY A 82 -36.55 -51.33 -17.60
CA GLY A 82 -35.19 -51.66 -18.02
C GLY A 82 -34.63 -50.80 -19.15
N ASN A 83 -35.20 -49.63 -19.41
CA ASN A 83 -34.61 -48.65 -20.31
C ASN A 83 -33.52 -47.86 -19.58
N MET A 84 -32.38 -47.66 -20.25
CA MET A 84 -31.30 -46.82 -19.74
C MET A 84 -31.72 -45.35 -19.76
N LEU A 85 -31.56 -44.67 -18.64
CA LEU A 85 -31.82 -43.24 -18.49
C LEU A 85 -30.58 -42.43 -18.86
N THR A 86 -30.79 -41.23 -19.40
CA THR A 86 -29.74 -40.26 -19.75
C THR A 86 -30.10 -38.85 -19.26
N GLY A 87 -29.15 -37.92 -19.31
CA GLY A 87 -29.32 -36.54 -18.88
C GLY A 87 -29.55 -36.36 -17.38
N TRP A 88 -30.26 -35.30 -17.00
CA TRP A 88 -30.54 -34.96 -15.60
C TRP A 88 -31.53 -35.94 -14.96
N GLN A 89 -31.12 -36.56 -13.85
CA GLN A 89 -31.94 -37.49 -13.08
C GLN A 89 -31.89 -37.16 -11.59
N LYS A 90 -33.00 -37.40 -10.87
CA LYS A 90 -33.08 -37.13 -9.41
C LYS A 90 -33.50 -38.33 -8.54
N PRO A 91 -32.91 -39.53 -8.70
CA PRO A 91 -33.23 -40.65 -7.82
C PRO A 91 -32.79 -40.35 -6.39
N GLY A 92 -33.64 -40.68 -5.41
CA GLY A 92 -33.26 -40.60 -4.00
C GLY A 92 -33.01 -39.18 -3.45
N GLY A 93 -33.40 -38.13 -4.19
CA GLY A 93 -33.35 -36.74 -3.73
C GLY A 93 -32.10 -35.94 -4.14
N TYR A 94 -31.10 -36.58 -4.75
CA TYR A 94 -29.90 -35.92 -5.28
C TYR A 94 -29.99 -35.82 -6.81
N TRP A 95 -29.45 -34.74 -7.37
CA TRP A 95 -29.34 -34.57 -8.82
C TRP A 95 -28.08 -35.25 -9.34
N PHE A 96 -28.22 -35.97 -10.44
CA PHE A 96 -27.14 -36.63 -11.18
C PHE A 96 -27.25 -36.24 -12.66
N TYR A 97 -26.12 -36.28 -13.37
CA TYR A 97 -26.10 -36.14 -14.82
C TYR A 97 -25.51 -37.39 -15.47
N LEU A 98 -26.33 -38.03 -16.29
CA LEU A 98 -25.96 -39.20 -17.07
C LEU A 98 -25.63 -38.74 -18.48
N ASP A 99 -24.54 -39.26 -19.04
CA ASP A 99 -24.10 -38.95 -20.38
C ASP A 99 -25.25 -39.11 -21.39
N PRO A 100 -25.54 -38.09 -22.23
CA PRO A 100 -26.68 -38.15 -23.16
C PRO A 100 -26.61 -39.29 -24.18
N ASP A 101 -25.40 -39.68 -24.59
CA ASP A 101 -25.17 -40.64 -25.66
C ASP A 101 -24.93 -42.04 -25.12
N TYR A 102 -24.21 -42.15 -24.01
CA TYR A 102 -23.75 -43.42 -23.45
C TYR A 102 -24.40 -43.79 -22.12
N GLY A 103 -25.05 -42.85 -21.41
CA GLY A 103 -25.79 -43.10 -20.18
C GLY A 103 -24.96 -43.33 -18.92
N PHE A 104 -23.63 -43.24 -18.99
CA PHE A 104 -22.79 -43.33 -17.79
C PHE A 104 -22.92 -42.07 -16.94
N MET A 105 -22.83 -42.22 -15.62
CA MET A 105 -22.89 -41.12 -14.67
C MET A 105 -21.56 -40.40 -14.56
N TYR A 106 -21.59 -39.07 -14.62
CA TYR A 106 -20.44 -38.25 -14.28
C TYR A 106 -20.27 -38.12 -12.75
N ALA A 107 -19.05 -38.27 -12.27
CA ALA A 107 -18.66 -38.12 -10.86
C ALA A 107 -17.28 -37.47 -10.76
N TYR A 108 -17.06 -36.71 -9.68
CA TYR A 108 -15.83 -35.96 -9.41
C TYR A 108 -15.40 -35.11 -10.63
N ALA A 109 -16.34 -34.31 -11.15
CA ALA A 109 -16.19 -33.59 -12.40
C ALA A 109 -16.86 -32.22 -12.36
N ILE A 110 -16.33 -31.29 -13.16
CA ILE A 110 -16.97 -30.02 -13.52
C ILE A 110 -17.33 -30.11 -15.01
N LEU A 111 -18.58 -29.82 -15.36
CA LEU A 111 -19.12 -30.02 -16.69
C LEU A 111 -19.93 -28.82 -17.16
N ASP A 112 -19.71 -28.44 -18.43
CA ASP A 112 -20.58 -27.52 -19.14
C ASP A 112 -21.78 -28.29 -19.70
N ILE A 113 -22.97 -27.96 -19.22
CA ILE A 113 -24.23 -28.59 -19.60
C ILE A 113 -25.19 -27.49 -20.07
N GLY A 114 -25.32 -27.38 -21.41
CA GLY A 114 -26.01 -26.25 -22.02
C GLY A 114 -25.23 -24.95 -21.81
N ASP A 115 -25.90 -23.93 -21.29
CA ASP A 115 -25.31 -22.60 -21.07
C ASP A 115 -24.65 -22.42 -19.69
N HIS A 116 -24.52 -23.50 -18.89
CA HIS A 116 -24.07 -23.40 -17.51
C HIS A 116 -23.11 -24.53 -17.14
N THR A 117 -22.25 -24.25 -16.16
CA THR A 117 -21.28 -25.19 -15.61
C THR A 117 -21.77 -25.75 -14.28
N TYR A 118 -21.63 -27.07 -14.06
CA TYR A 118 -22.07 -27.78 -12.86
C TYR A 118 -20.96 -28.66 -12.30
N GLY A 119 -20.88 -28.77 -10.97
CA GLY A 119 -19.97 -29.67 -10.29
C GLY A 119 -20.68 -30.94 -9.81
N PHE A 120 -19.98 -32.06 -9.82
CA PHE A 120 -20.45 -33.36 -9.32
C PHE A 120 -19.43 -33.96 -8.36
N ASP A 121 -19.87 -34.33 -7.15
CA ASP A 121 -19.02 -34.92 -6.11
C ASP A 121 -18.53 -36.34 -6.48
N GLU A 122 -17.72 -36.97 -5.63
CA GLU A 122 -17.22 -38.35 -5.87
C GLU A 122 -18.31 -39.43 -6.03
N HIS A 123 -19.55 -39.14 -5.65
CA HIS A 123 -20.70 -40.02 -5.78
C HIS A 123 -21.59 -39.65 -6.98
N GLY A 124 -21.26 -38.58 -7.71
CA GLY A 124 -22.05 -38.05 -8.82
C GLY A 124 -23.20 -37.15 -8.41
N HIS A 125 -23.28 -36.75 -7.14
CA HIS A 125 -24.28 -35.76 -6.73
C HIS A 125 -23.87 -34.38 -7.21
N MET A 126 -24.81 -33.66 -7.81
CA MET A 126 -24.64 -32.25 -8.17
C MET A 126 -24.35 -31.42 -6.91
N VAL A 127 -23.27 -30.66 -6.97
CA VAL A 127 -22.76 -29.81 -5.91
C VAL A 127 -23.55 -28.51 -5.84
N THR A 128 -23.77 -28.02 -4.62
CA THR A 128 -24.25 -26.66 -4.33
C THR A 128 -23.39 -26.04 -3.24
N GLY A 129 -23.18 -24.73 -3.27
CA GLY A 129 -22.32 -24.04 -2.33
C GLY A 129 -20.84 -24.21 -2.65
N TRP A 130 -19.99 -24.09 -1.62
CA TRP A 130 -18.53 -24.18 -1.77
C TRP A 130 -18.08 -25.61 -2.01
N TRP A 131 -17.19 -25.80 -2.98
CA TRP A 131 -16.58 -27.09 -3.27
C TRP A 131 -15.12 -26.94 -3.66
N GLU A 132 -14.26 -27.75 -3.05
CA GLU A 132 -12.86 -27.85 -3.40
C GLU A 132 -12.68 -28.97 -4.43
N TYR A 133 -12.11 -28.61 -5.58
CA TYR A 133 -11.83 -29.51 -6.67
C TYR A 133 -10.43 -29.23 -7.20
N ASN A 134 -9.55 -30.23 -7.15
CA ASN A 134 -8.14 -30.13 -7.54
C ASN A 134 -7.42 -28.92 -6.90
N GLU A 135 -7.53 -28.79 -5.57
CA GLU A 135 -6.90 -27.73 -4.76
C GLU A 135 -7.41 -26.30 -5.04
N LEU A 136 -8.46 -26.17 -5.86
CA LEU A 136 -9.13 -24.91 -6.17
C LEU A 136 -10.55 -24.90 -5.60
N TRP A 137 -10.97 -23.74 -5.10
CA TRP A 137 -12.32 -23.56 -4.55
C TRP A 137 -13.26 -22.97 -5.58
N TYR A 138 -14.44 -23.56 -5.71
CA TYR A 138 -15.52 -23.12 -6.59
C TYR A 138 -16.78 -22.87 -5.76
N LEU A 139 -17.68 -22.03 -6.27
CA LEU A 139 -18.95 -21.74 -5.62
C LEU A 139 -20.11 -22.01 -6.59
N PHE A 140 -21.09 -22.80 -6.15
CA PHE A 140 -22.28 -23.13 -6.92
C PHE A 140 -23.53 -22.56 -6.24
N ASP A 141 -24.50 -22.08 -7.03
CA ASP A 141 -25.78 -21.61 -6.50
C ASP A 141 -26.69 -22.77 -6.04
N GLU A 142 -27.88 -22.45 -5.52
CA GLU A 142 -28.84 -23.46 -5.05
C GLU A 142 -29.36 -24.39 -6.18
N SER A 143 -29.22 -23.96 -7.43
CA SER A 143 -29.54 -24.77 -8.62
C SER A 143 -28.33 -25.54 -9.16
N GLY A 144 -27.16 -25.43 -8.53
CA GLY A 144 -25.92 -26.09 -8.91
C GLY A 144 -25.13 -25.40 -10.01
N ARG A 145 -25.51 -24.19 -10.41
CA ARG A 145 -24.79 -23.43 -11.45
C ARG A 145 -23.57 -22.78 -10.83
N MET A 146 -22.41 -22.93 -11.48
CA MET A 146 -21.16 -22.31 -11.06
C MET A 146 -21.29 -20.77 -11.09
N LEU A 147 -20.86 -20.13 -10.02
CA LEU A 147 -20.83 -18.68 -9.87
C LEU A 147 -19.44 -18.14 -10.24
N THR A 148 -19.42 -16.95 -10.83
CA THR A 148 -18.21 -16.22 -11.19
C THR A 148 -18.26 -14.76 -10.70
N GLY A 149 -17.13 -14.06 -10.76
CA GLY A 149 -16.99 -12.66 -10.34
C GLY A 149 -17.13 -12.45 -8.82
N TRP A 150 -17.53 -11.25 -8.42
CA TRP A 150 -17.72 -10.89 -7.01
C TRP A 150 -18.93 -11.57 -6.40
N GLN A 151 -18.72 -12.37 -5.36
CA GLN A 151 -19.78 -13.06 -4.61
C GLN A 151 -19.65 -12.78 -3.11
N LYS A 152 -20.78 -12.75 -2.40
CA LYS A 152 -20.81 -12.48 -0.95
C LYS A 152 -21.48 -13.56 -0.10
N PRO A 153 -21.11 -14.85 -0.23
CA PRO A 153 -21.62 -15.87 0.66
C PRO A 153 -21.21 -15.58 2.11
N SER A 154 -22.14 -15.77 3.05
CA SER A 154 -21.86 -15.72 4.50
C SER A 154 -21.18 -14.44 5.02
N GLY A 155 -21.36 -13.31 4.33
CA GLY A 155 -20.98 -11.98 4.82
C GLY A 155 -19.59 -11.47 4.39
N TYR A 156 -18.77 -12.28 3.74
CA TYR A 156 -17.48 -11.87 3.17
C TYR A 156 -17.53 -11.82 1.66
N TRP A 157 -16.80 -10.89 1.05
CA TRP A 157 -16.68 -10.79 -0.41
C TRP A 157 -15.53 -11.66 -0.89
N PHE A 158 -15.79 -12.45 -1.93
CA PHE A 158 -14.85 -13.31 -2.63
C PHE A 158 -14.90 -12.98 -4.12
N TYR A 159 -13.80 -13.21 -4.83
CA TYR A 159 -13.75 -13.08 -6.27
C TYR A 159 -13.49 -14.45 -6.90
N LEU A 160 -14.43 -14.90 -7.71
CA LEU A 160 -14.35 -16.13 -8.49
C LEU A 160 -13.92 -15.73 -9.91
N ASP A 161 -12.92 -16.42 -10.46
CA ASP A 161 -12.41 -16.18 -11.81
C ASP A 161 -13.57 -16.19 -12.82
N THR A 162 -13.58 -15.22 -13.74
CA THR A 162 -14.70 -15.03 -14.66
C THR A 162 -14.76 -16.06 -15.78
N ASP A 163 -13.62 -16.67 -16.12
CA ASP A 163 -13.50 -17.64 -17.20
C ASP A 163 -13.52 -19.06 -16.67
N TYR A 164 -12.93 -19.29 -15.49
CA TYR A 164 -12.70 -20.61 -14.92
C TYR A 164 -13.45 -20.88 -13.60
N GLY A 165 -13.96 -19.85 -12.92
CA GLY A 165 -14.80 -19.99 -11.72
C GLY A 165 -14.07 -20.32 -10.40
N PHE A 166 -12.75 -20.55 -10.42
CA PHE A 166 -12.00 -20.78 -9.19
C PHE A 166 -11.85 -19.50 -8.37
N MET A 167 -11.81 -19.63 -7.04
CA MET A 167 -11.66 -18.53 -6.11
C MET A 167 -10.22 -18.04 -6.06
N HIS A 168 -10.02 -16.73 -6.21
CA HIS A 168 -8.74 -16.08 -5.97
C HIS A 168 -8.46 -15.89 -4.47
N ALA A 169 -7.20 -16.02 -4.07
CA ALA A 169 -6.77 -15.86 -2.67
C ALA A 169 -5.32 -15.40 -2.55
N ASN A 170 -5.05 -14.59 -1.51
CA ASN A 170 -3.74 -14.05 -1.16
C ASN A 170 -3.06 -13.23 -2.28
N GLU A 171 -3.83 -12.47 -3.05
CA GLU A 171 -3.32 -11.77 -4.23
C GLU A 171 -4.00 -10.42 -4.47
N PHE A 172 -3.32 -9.60 -5.28
CA PHE A 172 -3.91 -8.39 -5.83
C PHE A 172 -4.67 -8.70 -7.11
N LEU A 173 -5.93 -8.30 -7.16
CA LEU A 173 -6.78 -8.43 -8.35
C LEU A 173 -6.72 -7.14 -9.14
N HIS A 174 -6.21 -7.20 -10.37
CA HIS A 174 -6.14 -6.07 -11.28
C HIS A 174 -7.36 -6.10 -12.20
N LEU A 175 -8.45 -5.48 -11.77
CA LEU A 175 -9.69 -5.40 -12.52
C LEU A 175 -9.76 -4.09 -13.31
N GLU A 176 -10.68 -3.99 -14.26
CA GLU A 176 -10.80 -2.84 -15.18
C GLU A 176 -11.00 -1.50 -14.44
N ASP A 177 -11.70 -1.53 -13.30
CA ASP A 177 -12.05 -0.34 -12.53
C ASP A 177 -11.04 0.03 -11.44
N SER A 178 -10.37 -0.96 -10.83
CA SER A 178 -9.48 -0.77 -9.70
C SER A 178 -8.63 -2.01 -9.40
N VAL A 179 -7.62 -1.81 -8.56
CA VAL A 179 -6.93 -2.90 -7.87
C VAL A 179 -7.67 -3.24 -6.57
N TYR A 180 -7.79 -4.53 -6.27
CA TYR A 180 -8.34 -5.09 -5.03
C TYR A 180 -7.32 -6.04 -4.41
N TYR A 181 -7.50 -6.43 -3.15
CA TYR A 181 -6.73 -7.51 -2.54
C TYR A 181 -7.66 -8.48 -1.85
N VAL A 182 -7.46 -9.77 -2.07
CA VAL A 182 -8.13 -10.86 -1.35
C VAL A 182 -7.09 -11.55 -0.46
N ASP A 183 -7.44 -11.80 0.80
CA ASP A 183 -6.52 -12.43 1.75
C ASP A 183 -6.38 -13.96 1.55
N GLU A 184 -5.63 -14.62 2.41
CA GLU A 184 -5.37 -16.06 2.33
C GLU A 184 -6.62 -16.96 2.35
N TYR A 185 -7.77 -16.42 2.78
CA TYR A 185 -9.05 -17.11 2.77
C TYR A 185 -9.95 -16.66 1.62
N GLY A 186 -9.45 -15.80 0.72
CA GLY A 186 -10.23 -15.21 -0.37
C GLY A 186 -11.08 -14.00 0.04
N HIS A 187 -10.97 -13.54 1.29
CA HIS A 187 -11.77 -12.39 1.73
C HIS A 187 -11.20 -11.08 1.21
N MET A 188 -12.05 -10.28 0.57
CA MET A 188 -11.70 -8.94 0.10
C MET A 188 -11.29 -8.03 1.27
N ALA A 189 -10.11 -7.41 1.15
CA ALA A 189 -9.64 -6.43 2.11
C ALA A 189 -10.43 -5.12 2.01
N THR A 190 -10.67 -4.52 3.17
CA THR A 190 -11.16 -3.15 3.31
C THR A 190 -10.35 -2.44 4.38
N SER A 191 -10.27 -1.11 4.31
CA SER A 191 -9.45 -0.30 5.21
C SER A 191 -7.95 -0.64 5.15
N TRP A 192 -7.20 -0.33 6.21
CA TRP A 192 -5.76 -0.56 6.29
C TRP A 192 -5.44 -2.06 6.34
N LYS A 193 -4.60 -2.53 5.42
CA LYS A 193 -4.09 -3.91 5.39
C LYS A 193 -2.58 -3.89 5.18
N LYS A 194 -1.86 -4.68 5.98
CA LYS A 194 -0.44 -4.89 5.79
C LYS A 194 -0.22 -6.12 4.90
N ILE A 195 0.44 -5.93 3.77
CA ILE A 195 0.67 -6.95 2.74
C ILE A 195 2.17 -6.95 2.42
N VAL A 196 2.85 -8.08 2.67
CA VAL A 196 4.30 -8.26 2.44
C VAL A 196 5.15 -7.10 2.99
N GLY A 197 4.88 -6.69 4.23
CA GLY A 197 5.65 -5.64 4.91
C GLY A 197 5.15 -4.21 4.67
N ASN A 198 4.40 -3.95 3.61
CA ASN A 198 3.89 -2.63 3.24
C ASN A 198 2.44 -2.44 3.66
N TRP A 199 2.04 -1.20 3.98
CA TRP A 199 0.66 -0.86 4.33
C TRP A 199 -0.08 -0.33 3.11
N TYR A 200 -1.25 -0.88 2.84
CA TYR A 200 -2.17 -0.44 1.80
C TYR A 200 -3.48 -0.01 2.44
N LEU A 201 -4.21 0.89 1.79
CA LEU A 201 -5.52 1.33 2.24
C LEU A 201 -6.54 0.99 1.17
N PHE A 202 -7.63 0.34 1.57
CA PHE A 202 -8.75 0.01 0.70
C PHE A 202 -10.00 0.76 1.16
N ASP A 203 -10.83 1.19 0.22
CA ASP A 203 -12.11 1.80 0.56
C ASP A 203 -13.15 0.74 1.01
N LYS A 204 -14.38 1.18 1.30
CA LYS A 204 -15.45 0.28 1.76
C LYS A 204 -15.92 -0.72 0.70
N SER A 205 -15.68 -0.43 -0.57
CA SER A 205 -15.92 -1.34 -1.70
C SER A 205 -14.71 -2.23 -1.99
N GLY A 206 -13.59 -2.07 -1.28
CA GLY A 206 -12.37 -2.86 -1.48
C GLY A 206 -11.41 -2.31 -2.53
N ARG A 207 -11.70 -1.14 -3.10
CA ARG A 207 -10.80 -0.52 -4.09
C ARG A 207 -9.57 0.02 -3.38
N MET A 208 -8.39 -0.30 -3.91
CA MET A 208 -7.12 0.21 -3.40
C MET A 208 -7.03 1.72 -3.60
N LEU A 209 -6.78 2.45 -2.52
CA LEU A 209 -6.58 3.90 -2.55
C LEU A 209 -5.09 4.20 -2.73
N THR A 210 -4.80 5.20 -3.58
CA THR A 210 -3.46 5.72 -3.85
C THR A 210 -3.41 7.24 -3.67
N GLY A 211 -2.21 7.82 -3.72
CA GLY A 211 -1.95 9.24 -3.52
C GLY A 211 -2.25 9.73 -2.11
N TRP A 212 -2.55 11.03 -1.99
CA TRP A 212 -2.80 11.70 -0.72
C TRP A 212 -4.17 11.34 -0.12
N GLN A 213 -4.16 10.75 1.07
CA GLN A 213 -5.37 10.31 1.78
C GLN A 213 -5.42 10.91 3.19
N LYS A 214 -6.59 11.43 3.59
CA LYS A 214 -6.82 11.93 4.95
C LYS A 214 -7.63 10.94 5.77
N VAL A 215 -7.00 10.30 6.75
CA VAL A 215 -7.62 9.28 7.60
C VAL A 215 -7.43 9.63 9.07
N GLY A 216 -8.51 9.63 9.85
CA GLY A 216 -8.44 9.92 11.29
C GLY A 216 -7.86 11.30 11.64
N GLY A 217 -7.98 12.28 10.72
CA GLY A 217 -7.44 13.63 10.90
C GLY A 217 -5.99 13.81 10.41
N TYR A 218 -5.30 12.73 10.06
CA TYR A 218 -3.91 12.75 9.58
C TYR A 218 -3.84 12.53 8.07
N TRP A 219 -2.83 13.10 7.43
CA TRP A 219 -2.53 12.88 6.02
C TRP A 219 -1.54 11.73 5.86
N TYR A 220 -1.74 10.93 4.82
CA TYR A 220 -0.91 9.82 4.39
C TYR A 220 -0.70 9.95 2.88
N CYS A 221 0.40 9.43 2.35
CA CYS A 221 0.60 9.27 0.92
C CYS A 221 0.82 7.80 0.59
N LEU A 222 0.07 7.29 -0.38
CA LEU A 222 0.01 5.88 -0.75
C LEU A 222 0.51 5.70 -2.19
N ASP A 223 1.58 4.93 -2.34
CA ASP A 223 2.10 4.51 -3.63
C ASP A 223 1.36 3.28 -4.15
N SER A 224 1.24 3.14 -5.47
CA SER A 224 0.56 2.01 -6.11
C SER A 224 1.34 0.69 -6.03
N GLU A 225 2.68 0.75 -5.95
CA GLU A 225 3.57 -0.42 -5.92
C GLU A 225 4.13 -0.69 -4.52
N TRP A 226 4.45 0.39 -3.78
CA TRP A 226 5.18 0.29 -2.50
C TRP A 226 4.29 0.53 -1.28
N GLY A 227 3.02 0.89 -1.50
CA GLY A 227 2.07 1.19 -0.44
C GLY A 227 2.40 2.50 0.29
N MET A 228 2.12 2.55 1.58
CA MET A 228 2.20 3.76 2.38
C MET A 228 3.64 4.25 2.58
N HIS A 229 3.90 5.51 2.21
CA HIS A 229 5.17 6.17 2.48
C HIS A 229 5.43 6.37 3.97
N THR A 230 6.69 6.24 4.36
CA THR A 230 7.21 6.60 5.69
C THR A 230 8.54 7.33 5.56
N GLY A 231 8.94 8.10 6.57
CA GLY A 231 10.22 8.82 6.56
C GLY A 231 10.25 10.03 5.63
N TYR A 232 11.45 10.46 5.23
CA TYR A 232 11.68 11.65 4.41
C TYR A 232 11.59 11.29 2.92
N GLN A 233 10.59 11.84 2.22
CA GLN A 233 10.20 11.40 0.88
C GLN A 233 10.03 12.59 -0.06
N MET A 234 10.49 12.44 -1.30
CA MET A 234 10.23 13.39 -2.38
C MET A 234 8.99 12.93 -3.14
N ILE A 235 7.96 13.76 -3.21
CA ILE A 235 6.70 13.47 -3.89
C ILE A 235 6.33 14.70 -4.73
N ASP A 236 6.16 14.51 -6.05
CA ASP A 236 5.85 15.59 -7.00
C ASP A 236 6.81 16.80 -6.89
N GLY A 237 8.11 16.53 -6.71
CA GLY A 237 9.15 17.56 -6.62
C GLY A 237 9.20 18.32 -5.28
N ARG A 238 8.45 17.89 -4.26
CA ARG A 238 8.48 18.46 -2.92
C ARG A 238 8.84 17.42 -1.87
N TRP A 239 9.59 17.84 -0.86
CA TRP A 239 9.95 16.97 0.26
C TRP A 239 8.88 16.98 1.34
N TYR A 240 8.54 15.80 1.84
CA TYR A 240 7.62 15.57 2.94
C TYR A 240 8.28 14.66 3.97
N LEU A 241 7.83 14.75 5.22
CA LEU A 241 8.27 13.84 6.28
C LEU A 241 7.06 13.12 6.85
N PHE A 242 7.14 11.79 6.92
CA PHE A 242 6.13 10.93 7.52
C PHE A 242 6.72 10.21 8.73
N ASP A 243 5.94 10.03 9.79
CA ASP A 243 6.35 9.18 10.91
C ASP A 243 6.34 7.69 10.54
N LYS A 244 6.73 6.82 11.49
CA LYS A 244 6.75 5.36 11.31
C LYS A 244 5.36 4.76 11.06
N SER A 245 4.30 5.49 11.38
CA SER A 245 2.91 5.11 11.13
C SER A 245 2.40 5.64 9.79
N GLY A 246 3.23 6.38 9.04
CA GLY A 246 2.88 7.02 7.77
C GLY A 246 2.13 8.34 7.90
N ARG A 247 2.00 8.90 9.10
CA ARG A 247 1.35 10.20 9.28
C ARG A 247 2.30 11.30 8.84
N MET A 248 1.83 12.16 7.94
CA MET A 248 2.55 13.35 7.48
C MET A 248 2.77 14.32 8.65
N LEU A 249 4.03 14.71 8.84
CA LEU A 249 4.45 15.67 9.85
C LEU A 249 4.41 17.10 9.29
N THR A 250 4.20 18.06 10.19
CA THR A 250 4.22 19.49 9.90
C THR A 250 5.00 20.22 10.99
N GLY A 251 5.30 21.50 10.78
CA GLY A 251 6.10 22.32 11.68
C GLY A 251 7.59 22.00 11.62
N TRP A 252 8.32 22.48 12.64
CA TRP A 252 9.76 22.25 12.76
C TRP A 252 10.07 20.81 13.15
N GLN A 253 10.91 20.15 12.36
CA GLN A 253 11.36 18.77 12.57
C GLN A 253 12.88 18.72 12.44
N ARG A 254 13.55 18.03 13.37
CA ARG A 254 15.00 17.82 13.32
C ARG A 254 15.34 16.49 12.67
N LEU A 255 16.19 16.53 11.66
CA LEU A 255 16.70 15.36 10.94
C LEU A 255 18.22 15.27 11.16
N TYR A 256 18.73 14.06 11.38
CA TYR A 256 20.15 13.81 11.66
C TYR A 256 20.81 13.12 10.46
N GLY A 257 22.09 13.45 10.19
CA GLY A 257 22.95 12.66 9.31
C GLY A 257 22.60 12.71 7.81
N THR A 258 22.28 13.88 7.27
CA THR A 258 21.87 14.06 5.86
C THR A 258 23.05 14.21 4.88
N GLY A 259 24.31 14.03 5.31
CA GLY A 259 25.51 14.10 4.45
C GLY A 259 26.82 14.19 5.24
N GLU A 260 27.97 14.11 4.56
CA GLU A 260 29.32 14.02 5.16
C GLU A 260 29.75 15.23 6.02
N ALA A 261 29.00 16.34 6.02
CA ALA A 261 29.36 17.58 6.73
C ALA A 261 28.23 18.18 7.60
N ILE A 262 27.06 17.53 7.67
CA ILE A 262 25.88 18.03 8.37
C ILE A 262 25.66 17.19 9.64
N GLU A 263 25.64 17.84 10.79
CA GLU A 263 25.29 17.20 12.06
C GLU A 263 23.78 16.95 12.14
N TYR A 264 23.00 18.00 11.90
CA TYR A 264 21.54 17.93 11.79
C TYR A 264 20.98 19.07 10.94
N ALA A 265 19.75 18.91 10.47
CA ALA A 265 18.96 19.95 9.84
C ALA A 265 17.63 20.11 10.59
N ASP A 266 17.32 21.34 11.01
CA ASP A 266 15.98 21.72 11.45
C ASP A 266 15.20 22.17 10.21
N ILE A 267 14.27 21.35 9.74
CA ILE A 267 13.45 21.61 8.56
C ILE A 267 12.07 22.04 9.00
N PHE A 268 11.55 23.12 8.42
CA PHE A 268 10.18 23.54 8.61
C PHE A 268 9.29 22.97 7.51
N PHE A 269 8.33 22.14 7.90
CA PHE A 269 7.28 21.63 7.04
C PHE A 269 6.03 22.50 7.21
N ALA A 270 5.55 23.10 6.11
CA ALA A 270 4.38 23.97 6.14
C ALA A 270 3.10 23.18 6.52
N SER A 271 1.96 23.87 6.64
CA SER A 271 0.69 23.23 7.02
C SER A 271 0.19 22.19 6.01
N ASN A 272 0.65 22.27 4.77
CA ASN A 272 0.43 21.27 3.71
C ASN A 272 1.44 20.11 3.76
N GLY A 273 2.39 20.12 4.70
CA GLY A 273 3.42 19.11 4.89
C GLY A 273 4.66 19.23 4.01
N ALA A 274 4.70 20.16 3.06
CA ALA A 274 5.89 20.35 2.23
C ALA A 274 6.99 21.09 3.01
N ALA A 275 8.25 20.64 2.87
CA ALA A 275 9.41 21.35 3.39
C ALA A 275 9.52 22.72 2.69
N SER A 276 9.52 23.81 3.47
CA SER A 276 9.57 25.18 2.92
C SER A 276 10.84 25.94 3.32
N GLY A 277 11.74 25.29 4.05
CA GLY A 277 13.03 25.82 4.43
C GLY A 277 13.66 25.04 5.58
N GLU A 278 14.93 25.31 5.83
CA GLU A 278 15.73 24.60 6.81
C GLU A 278 16.89 25.43 7.35
N ILE A 279 17.33 25.08 8.55
CA ILE A 279 18.55 25.53 9.19
C ILE A 279 19.45 24.31 9.41
N ARG A 280 20.62 24.28 8.77
CA ARG A 280 21.56 23.17 8.81
C ARG A 280 22.70 23.48 9.78
N MET A 281 22.94 22.59 10.73
CA MET A 281 24.13 22.59 11.58
C MET A 281 25.26 21.85 10.89
N MET A 282 26.32 22.58 10.60
CA MET A 282 27.55 22.05 10.05
C MET A 282 28.47 21.56 11.19
N TRP A 283 29.29 20.57 10.91
CA TRP A 283 30.26 20.00 11.86
C TRP A 283 31.28 21.01 12.43
N ASP A 284 31.49 22.14 11.76
CA ASP A 284 32.36 23.24 12.21
C ASP A 284 31.64 24.22 13.15
N GLY A 285 30.36 23.96 13.47
CA GLY A 285 29.52 24.77 14.35
C GLY A 285 28.78 25.90 13.63
N ASN A 286 28.96 26.06 12.32
CA ASN A 286 28.24 27.07 11.56
C ASN A 286 26.83 26.63 11.21
N LEU A 287 25.90 27.59 11.19
CA LEU A 287 24.53 27.38 10.73
C LEU A 287 24.36 27.95 9.31
N LEU A 288 23.80 27.15 8.41
CA LEU A 288 23.39 27.59 7.07
C LEU A 288 21.87 27.58 6.95
N ALA A 289 21.32 28.56 6.25
CA ALA A 289 19.89 28.61 5.97
C ALA A 289 19.59 28.37 4.50
N TRP A 290 18.49 27.66 4.25
CA TRP A 290 17.83 27.66 2.97
C TRP A 290 16.33 27.90 3.18
N ASN A 291 15.68 28.70 2.34
CA ASN A 291 14.23 28.74 2.28
C ASN A 291 13.71 28.73 0.84
N GLU A 292 12.48 28.28 0.66
CA GLU A 292 11.87 28.12 -0.67
C GLU A 292 11.74 29.47 -1.41
N ASP A 293 11.48 30.56 -0.69
CA ASP A 293 11.22 31.89 -1.28
C ASP A 293 12.49 32.59 -1.81
N SER A 294 13.62 32.40 -1.14
CA SER A 294 14.85 33.19 -1.35
C SER A 294 16.09 32.33 -1.64
N GLY A 295 15.98 31.00 -1.55
CA GLY A 295 17.11 30.10 -1.66
C GLY A 295 18.05 30.30 -0.48
N ASN A 296 19.12 31.05 -0.68
CA ASN A 296 20.11 31.37 0.35
C ASN A 296 19.90 32.82 0.84
N PRO A 297 19.19 33.03 1.95
CA PRO A 297 18.89 34.38 2.43
C PRO A 297 20.17 35.14 2.84
N ASN A 298 20.18 36.46 2.60
CA ASN A 298 21.21 37.39 3.08
C ASN A 298 20.55 38.49 3.93
N GLY A 299 20.88 38.52 5.22
CA GLY A 299 20.26 39.41 6.20
C GLY A 299 19.01 38.81 6.84
N TRP A 300 18.02 39.65 7.13
CA TRP A 300 16.79 39.24 7.81
C TRP A 300 15.92 38.34 6.92
N PHE A 301 15.50 37.20 7.45
CA PHE A 301 14.52 36.34 6.80
C PHE A 301 13.59 35.68 7.82
N ALA A 302 12.38 35.35 7.37
CA ALA A 302 11.39 34.65 8.17
C ALA A 302 11.26 33.21 7.69
N LEU A 303 11.22 32.27 8.63
CA LEU A 303 10.98 30.86 8.34
C LEU A 303 10.20 30.24 9.51
N GLY A 304 9.14 29.51 9.19
CA GLY A 304 8.40 28.72 10.19
C GLY A 304 7.91 29.50 11.41
N GLY A 305 7.53 30.77 11.23
CA GLY A 305 7.04 31.66 12.30
C GLY A 305 8.13 32.36 13.12
N TYR A 306 9.41 32.15 12.80
CA TYR A 306 10.54 32.79 13.47
C TYR A 306 11.33 33.68 12.52
N TRP A 307 11.98 34.69 13.08
CA TRP A 307 12.94 35.52 12.37
C TRP A 307 14.35 34.99 12.61
N PHE A 308 15.17 35.11 11.58
CA PHE A 308 16.57 34.74 11.55
C PHE A 308 17.36 35.86 10.86
N PHE A 309 18.68 35.86 11.04
CA PHE A 309 19.57 36.78 10.35
C PHE A 309 20.81 36.03 9.84
N THR A 310 21.10 36.14 8.55
CA THR A 310 22.38 35.68 7.98
C THR A 310 23.37 36.84 7.83
N ASP A 311 24.65 36.56 8.03
CA ASP A 311 25.72 37.51 7.68
C ASP A 311 26.02 37.54 6.17
N GLU A 312 27.02 38.33 5.78
CA GLU A 312 27.45 38.50 4.39
C GLU A 312 28.06 37.22 3.77
N HIS A 313 28.41 36.23 4.59
CA HIS A 313 28.91 34.93 4.16
C HIS A 313 27.79 33.87 4.11
N GLY A 314 26.55 34.22 4.49
CA GLY A 314 25.41 33.33 4.48
C GLY A 314 25.25 32.49 5.76
N TYR A 315 26.02 32.78 6.81
CA TYR A 315 25.90 32.05 8.08
C TYR A 315 24.83 32.67 8.97
N VAL A 316 23.94 31.82 9.48
CA VAL A 316 22.88 32.21 10.42
C VAL A 316 23.53 32.61 11.75
N GLN A 317 23.19 33.81 12.22
CA GLN A 317 23.73 34.36 13.45
C GLN A 317 23.03 33.77 14.68
N THR A 318 23.83 33.53 15.71
CA THR A 318 23.40 33.13 17.06
C THR A 318 23.94 34.13 18.07
N GLY A 319 23.33 34.19 19.26
CA GLY A 319 23.73 35.11 20.32
C GLY A 319 23.45 36.58 20.00
N TRP A 320 24.27 37.47 20.57
CA TRP A 320 24.08 38.92 20.49
C TRP A 320 24.48 39.52 19.14
N LEU A 321 23.60 40.32 18.55
CA LEU A 321 23.83 41.04 17.30
C LEU A 321 23.47 42.53 17.44
N LYS A 322 24.38 43.43 17.07
CA LYS A 322 24.11 44.88 16.97
C LYS A 322 23.91 45.29 15.52
N ARG A 323 22.74 45.79 15.17
CA ARG A 323 22.41 46.25 13.80
C ARG A 323 21.50 47.47 13.83
N GLY A 324 21.80 48.46 13.00
CA GLY A 324 20.97 49.68 12.88
C GLY A 324 20.84 50.50 14.16
N GLY A 325 21.79 50.37 15.09
CA GLY A 325 21.74 51.01 16.41
C GLY A 325 21.02 50.21 17.50
N ASP A 326 20.30 49.14 17.12
CA ASP A 326 19.59 48.27 18.04
C ASP A 326 20.37 46.98 18.34
N TRP A 327 20.11 46.39 19.51
CA TRP A 327 20.59 45.07 19.89
C TRP A 327 19.49 44.02 19.72
N TYR A 328 19.89 42.85 19.26
CA TYR A 328 19.08 41.65 19.09
C TYR A 328 19.81 40.47 19.74
N HIS A 329 19.07 39.43 20.09
CA HIS A 329 19.64 38.15 20.49
C HIS A 329 18.96 37.02 19.72
N PHE A 330 19.74 36.00 19.40
CA PHE A 330 19.29 34.80 18.70
C PHE A 330 19.66 33.58 19.54
N ALA A 331 18.75 32.62 19.67
CA ALA A 331 19.02 31.34 20.30
C ALA A 331 20.08 30.54 19.53
N ASP A 332 20.56 29.43 20.12
CA ASP A 332 21.61 28.59 19.53
C ASP A 332 21.21 27.94 18.18
N ASN A 333 19.91 27.85 17.89
CA ASN A 333 19.39 27.40 16.60
C ASN A 333 19.11 28.55 15.61
N GLY A 334 19.56 29.78 15.94
CA GLY A 334 19.43 30.96 15.10
C GLY A 334 18.09 31.67 15.16
N ARG A 335 17.12 31.19 15.95
CA ARG A 335 15.81 31.87 16.09
C ARG A 335 15.99 33.16 16.89
N MET A 336 15.44 34.27 16.38
CA MET A 336 15.44 35.56 17.06
C MET A 336 14.56 35.53 18.30
N ASP A 337 15.11 35.97 19.43
CA ASP A 337 14.37 36.03 20.68
C ASP A 337 13.40 37.21 20.72
N THR A 338 12.25 36.98 21.33
CA THR A 338 11.23 37.98 21.62
C THR A 338 10.65 37.72 23.00
N GLY A 339 10.15 38.76 23.67
CA GLY A 339 9.66 38.66 25.04
C GLY A 339 10.80 38.61 26.07
N TRP A 340 10.51 38.05 27.23
CA TRP A 340 11.45 37.89 28.33
C TRP A 340 12.41 36.72 28.06
N GLU A 341 13.71 36.97 28.18
CA GLU A 341 14.73 35.93 27.96
C GLU A 341 15.83 36.03 29.02
N LYS A 342 16.32 34.88 29.49
CA LYS A 342 17.33 34.82 30.55
C LYS A 342 18.66 34.37 29.96
N ILE A 343 19.58 35.32 29.78
CA ILE A 343 20.84 35.10 29.08
C ILE A 343 21.99 35.22 30.08
N LYS A 344 22.70 34.11 30.29
CA LYS A 344 23.87 34.02 31.20
C LYS A 344 23.60 34.53 32.63
N GLY A 345 22.38 34.37 33.12
CA GLY A 345 21.99 34.72 34.49
C GLY A 345 21.18 36.01 34.61
N ASP A 346 21.28 36.90 33.63
CA ASP A 346 20.58 38.18 33.59
C ASP A 346 19.31 38.09 32.75
N TRP A 347 18.28 38.86 33.15
CA TRP A 347 17.03 38.95 32.41
C TRP A 347 17.08 40.11 31.42
N TYR A 348 16.60 39.86 30.21
CA TYR A 348 16.45 40.83 29.15
C TYR A 348 15.01 40.78 28.64
N TYR A 349 14.59 41.85 27.98
CA TYR A 349 13.32 41.87 27.26
C TYR A 349 13.55 42.32 25.83
N PHE A 350 13.12 41.50 24.88
CA PHE A 350 13.13 41.80 23.46
C PHE A 350 11.71 42.15 23.03
N LYS A 351 11.53 43.31 22.39
CA LYS A 351 10.23 43.73 21.84
C LYS A 351 9.78 42.74 20.76
N GLY A 352 8.52 42.79 20.32
CA GLY A 352 8.03 41.92 19.23
C GLY A 352 8.81 42.04 17.91
N SER A 353 9.57 43.13 17.73
CA SER A 353 10.50 43.31 16.62
C SER A 353 11.90 42.73 16.86
N GLY A 354 12.12 42.00 17.95
CA GLY A 354 13.43 41.48 18.39
C GLY A 354 14.40 42.49 19.01
N ARG A 355 14.04 43.77 19.06
CA ARG A 355 14.91 44.83 19.59
C ARG A 355 14.93 44.78 21.12
N MET A 356 16.12 44.71 21.70
CA MET A 356 16.36 44.77 23.14
C MET A 356 15.80 46.05 23.75
N ALA A 357 15.10 45.92 24.86
CA ALA A 357 14.57 47.02 25.64
C ALA A 357 15.66 47.71 26.46
N THR A 358 15.56 49.04 26.59
CA THR A 358 16.37 49.86 27.50
C THR A 358 15.48 50.95 28.09
N GLY A 359 15.75 51.35 29.33
CA GLY A 359 14.91 52.29 30.07
C GLY A 359 13.59 51.68 30.56
N TRP A 360 12.60 52.54 30.80
CA TRP A 360 11.29 52.14 31.31
C TRP A 360 10.39 51.56 30.21
N HIS A 361 9.88 50.35 30.43
CA HIS A 361 8.91 49.70 29.55
C HIS A 361 7.74 49.11 30.36
N LYS A 362 6.52 49.25 29.83
CA LYS A 362 5.31 48.66 30.40
C LYS A 362 5.00 47.35 29.70
N ILE A 363 5.06 46.23 30.41
CA ILE A 363 4.87 44.87 29.90
C ILE A 363 3.73 44.24 30.70
N GLU A 364 2.67 43.79 30.00
CA GLU A 364 1.48 43.17 30.61
C GLU A 364 0.88 43.96 31.81
N GLY A 365 0.96 45.29 31.75
CA GLY A 365 0.41 46.17 32.79
C GLY A 365 1.42 46.64 33.84
N THR A 366 2.60 46.02 33.93
CA THR A 366 3.63 46.33 34.95
C THR A 366 4.81 47.09 34.34
N TRP A 367 5.36 48.04 35.08
CA TRP A 367 6.55 48.81 34.66
C TRP A 367 7.83 48.10 35.08
N TYR A 368 8.74 47.95 34.12
CA TYR A 368 10.07 47.38 34.30
C TYR A 368 11.12 48.36 33.80
N PHE A 369 12.25 48.45 34.49
CA PHE A 369 13.38 49.26 34.08
C PHE A 369 14.53 48.37 33.62
N PHE A 370 15.02 48.62 32.41
CA PHE A 370 16.16 47.94 31.81
C PHE A 370 17.35 48.90 31.74
N ALA A 371 18.51 48.47 32.21
CA ALA A 371 19.75 49.24 32.13
C ALA A 371 20.16 49.51 30.67
N SER A 372 21.17 50.35 30.46
CA SER A 372 21.66 50.67 29.10
C SER A 372 22.24 49.47 28.35
N ASN A 373 22.66 48.43 29.08
CA ASN A 373 23.07 47.14 28.52
C ASN A 373 21.92 46.15 28.37
N GLY A 374 20.67 46.56 28.67
CA GLY A 374 19.46 45.75 28.52
C GLY A 374 19.11 44.86 29.70
N VAL A 375 19.97 44.78 30.73
CA VAL A 375 19.69 43.96 31.91
C VAL A 375 18.53 44.56 32.69
N TRP A 376 17.52 43.75 32.99
CA TRP A 376 16.42 44.11 33.87
C TRP A 376 16.93 44.36 35.29
N ILE A 377 16.60 45.51 35.86
CA ILE A 377 16.86 45.84 37.27
C ILE A 377 15.59 45.52 38.06
N GLY A 378 15.65 44.46 38.86
CA GLY A 378 14.53 43.89 39.62
C GLY A 378 14.87 43.56 41.05
#